data_AF-A0A2S8BJB4-F1
#
_entry.id   AF-A0A2S8BJB4-F1
#
_cell.length_a   1.000
_cell.length_b   1.000
_cell.length_c   1.000
_cell.angle_alpha   90.00
_cell.angle_beta   90.00
_cell.angle_gamma   90.00
#
_symmetry.space_group_name_H-M   'P 1'
#
loop_
_entity.id
_entity.type
_entity.pdbx_description
1 polymer ?
#
loop_
_entity_poly.entity_id
_entity_poly.type
_entity_poly.pdbx_seq_one_letter_code
_entity_poly.pdbx_strand_id
1 'polypeptide(L)'
;MAKLAVVWELADIGMALMAIVNLVAICLLGRWALAALADFHRQSALGAVPVFVAAEAGLPGVLDGDVWAPRRIPARVPERELHPI
;
A
#
# COMPACT_ATOMS: atom_id res chain seq x y z
N MET A 1 2.93 41.92 23.07
CA MET A 1 2.68 41.75 21.61
C MET A 1 3.78 40.95 20.90
N ALA A 2 5.08 41.22 21.11
CA ALA A 2 6.17 40.56 20.35
C ALA A 2 6.38 39.04 20.59
N LYS A 3 6.07 38.52 21.78
CA LYS A 3 6.38 37.11 22.13
C LYS A 3 5.44 36.08 21.47
N LEU A 4 4.20 36.46 21.18
CA LEU A 4 3.22 35.57 20.59
C LEU A 4 3.47 35.34 19.09
N ALA A 5 3.93 36.38 18.37
CA ALA A 5 4.29 36.27 16.96
C ALA A 5 5.37 35.20 16.72
N VAL A 6 6.41 35.16 17.54
CA VAL A 6 7.49 34.17 17.41
C VAL A 6 6.99 32.73 17.54
N VAL A 7 6.00 32.48 18.41
CA VAL A 7 5.42 31.14 18.58
C VAL A 7 4.60 30.72 17.36
N TRP A 8 3.85 31.64 16.77
CA TRP A 8 3.06 31.37 15.57
C TRP A 8 3.94 31.11 14.34
N GLU A 9 4.97 31.92 14.13
CA GLU A 9 5.94 31.70 13.04
C GLU A 9 6.66 30.35 13.19
N LEU A 10 6.99 29.93 14.42
CA LEU A 10 7.58 28.62 14.66
C LEU A 10 6.58 27.48 14.40
N ALA A 11 5.31 27.67 14.76
CA ALA A 11 4.25 26.70 14.49
C ALA A 11 4.03 26.51 12.98
N ASP A 12 4.08 27.59 12.19
CA ASP A 12 3.94 27.53 10.74
C ASP A 12 5.11 26.77 10.08
N ILE A 13 6.34 26.95 10.57
CA ILE A 13 7.49 26.14 10.11
C ILE A 13 7.30 24.66 10.47
N GLY A 14 6.80 24.36 11.67
CA GLY A 14 6.48 22.99 12.08
C GLY A 14 5.42 22.35 11.18
N MET A 15 4.37 23.10 10.84
CA MET A 15 3.32 22.66 9.92
C MET A 15 3.85 22.43 8.51
N ALA A 16 4.70 23.33 8.01
CA ALA A 16 5.34 23.20 6.71
C ALA A 16 6.24 21.96 6.64
N LEU A 17 7.04 21.70 7.69
CA LEU A 17 7.89 20.51 7.76
C LEU A 17 7.07 19.21 7.73
N MET A 18 5.99 19.16 8.51
CA MET A 18 5.08 18.01 8.52
C MET A 18 4.45 17.78 7.15
N ALA A 19 3.99 18.85 6.49
CA ALA A 19 3.41 18.78 5.15
C ALA A 19 4.43 18.28 4.12
N ILE A 20 5.67 18.75 4.18
CA ILE A 20 6.75 18.32 3.28
C ILE A 20 7.02 16.82 3.43
N VAL A 21 7.14 16.32 4.66
CA VAL A 21 7.35 14.87 4.91
C VAL A 21 6.22 14.05 4.29
N ASN A 22 4.98 14.46 4.50
CA ASN A 22 3.82 13.76 3.91
C ASN A 22 3.83 13.84 2.38
N LEU A 23 4.18 15.00 1.81
CA LEU A 23 4.24 15.17 0.36
C LEU A 23 5.32 14.27 -0.27
N VAL A 24 6.50 14.18 0.35
CA VAL A 24 7.56 13.24 -0.07
C VAL A 24 7.07 11.80 0.02
N ALA A 25 6.40 11.41 1.10
CA ALA A 25 5.83 10.08 1.24
C ALA A 25 4.82 9.77 0.12
N ILE A 26 3.91 10.70 -0.19
CA ILE A 26 2.94 10.56 -1.29
C ILE A 26 3.66 10.44 -2.64
N CYS A 27 4.70 11.23 -2.90
CA CYS A 27 5.47 11.12 -4.15
C CYS A 27 6.17 9.75 -4.28
N LEU A 28 6.71 9.23 -3.17
CA LEU A 28 7.36 7.91 -3.15
C LEU A 28 6.34 6.76 -3.28
N LEU A 29 5.17 6.87 -2.66
CA LEU A 29 4.09 5.88 -2.79
C LEU A 29 3.35 6.01 -4.12
N GLY A 30 3.35 7.18 -4.76
CA GLY A 30 2.61 7.46 -5.98
C GLY A 30 2.95 6.48 -7.11
N ARG A 31 4.23 6.12 -7.28
CA ARG A 31 4.64 5.10 -8.26
C ARG A 31 4.03 3.71 -7.98
N TRP A 32 3.85 3.34 -6.71
CA TRP A 32 3.24 2.07 -6.32
C TRP A 32 1.73 2.12 -6.54
N ALA A 33 1.10 3.21 -6.11
CA ALA A 33 -0.35 3.43 -6.27
C ALA A 33 -0.76 3.44 -7.75
N LEU A 34 0.01 4.11 -8.60
CA LEU A 34 -0.25 4.16 -10.04
C LEU A 34 -0.07 2.80 -10.72
N ALA A 35 0.95 2.00 -10.32
CA ALA A 35 1.13 0.65 -10.83
C ALA A 35 -0.05 -0.26 -10.45
N ALA A 36 -0.46 -0.24 -9.18
CA ALA A 36 -1.62 -1.01 -8.71
C ALA A 36 -2.93 -0.56 -9.40
N LEU A 37 -3.10 0.75 -9.65
CA LEU A 37 -4.25 1.27 -10.39
C LEU A 37 -4.25 0.84 -11.86
N ALA A 38 -3.07 0.83 -12.51
CA ALA A 38 -2.93 0.35 -13.88
C ALA A 38 -3.28 -1.14 -14.00
N ASP A 39 -2.85 -1.97 -13.03
CA ASP A 39 -3.25 -3.37 -12.93
C ASP A 39 -4.77 -3.52 -12.77
N PHE A 40 -5.37 -2.77 -11.84
CA PHE A 40 -6.83 -2.78 -11.66
C PHE A 40 -7.58 -2.42 -12.95
N HIS A 41 -7.18 -1.35 -13.64
CA HIS A 41 -7.78 -0.96 -14.92
C HIS A 41 -7.59 -2.02 -16.00
N ARG A 42 -6.42 -2.65 -16.08
CA ARG A 42 -6.15 -3.75 -17.02
C ARG A 42 -7.08 -4.93 -16.77
N GLN A 43 -7.22 -5.37 -15.52
CA GLN A 43 -8.10 -6.49 -15.16
C GLN A 43 -9.59 -6.15 -15.40
N SER A 44 -10.00 -4.93 -15.03
CA SER A 44 -11.36 -4.43 -15.26
C SER A 44 -11.70 -4.37 -16.75
N ALA A 45 -10.77 -3.91 -17.60
CA ALA A 45 -10.96 -3.86 -19.05
C ALA A 45 -11.07 -5.26 -19.70
N LEU A 46 -10.52 -6.30 -19.07
CA LEU A 46 -10.65 -7.69 -19.49
C LEU A 46 -12.00 -8.32 -19.08
N GLY A 47 -12.86 -7.59 -18.37
CA GLY A 47 -14.14 -8.08 -17.87
C GLY A 47 -14.01 -9.07 -16.71
N ALA A 48 -12.81 -9.20 -16.12
CA ALA A 48 -12.57 -10.04 -14.96
C ALA A 48 -12.96 -9.31 -13.66
N VAL A 49 -13.24 -10.08 -12.61
CA VAL A 49 -13.29 -9.53 -11.24
C VAL A 49 -11.85 -9.19 -10.83
N PRO A 50 -11.51 -7.91 -10.60
CA PRO A 50 -10.13 -7.53 -10.33
C PRO A 50 -9.63 -8.13 -9.02
N VAL A 51 -8.51 -8.85 -9.07
CA VAL A 51 -7.81 -9.41 -7.92
C VAL A 51 -6.36 -8.96 -7.97
N PHE A 52 -5.92 -8.26 -6.93
CA PHE A 52 -4.54 -7.79 -6.86
C PHE A 52 -3.58 -8.94 -6.53
N VAL A 53 -2.61 -9.17 -7.42
CA VAL A 53 -1.51 -10.12 -7.23
C VAL A 53 -0.20 -9.35 -7.43
N ALA A 54 0.60 -9.22 -6.38
CA ALA A 54 1.77 -8.33 -6.37
C ALA A 54 2.79 -8.67 -7.48
N ALA A 55 2.96 -9.96 -7.79
CA ALA A 55 3.86 -10.44 -8.83
C ALA A 55 3.43 -10.06 -10.26
N GLU A 56 2.15 -9.72 -10.47
CA GLU A 56 1.55 -9.45 -11.79
C GLU A 56 1.24 -7.95 -11.99
N ALA A 57 1.29 -7.16 -10.91
CA ALA A 57 0.88 -5.76 -10.90
C ALA A 57 1.94 -4.77 -11.43
N GLY A 58 3.14 -5.25 -11.81
CA GLY A 58 4.19 -4.38 -12.36
C GLY A 58 4.70 -3.33 -11.37
N LEU A 59 4.76 -3.67 -10.08
CA LEU A 59 5.21 -2.77 -9.02
C LEU A 59 6.68 -2.36 -9.21
N PRO A 60 7.08 -1.17 -8.74
CA PRO A 60 8.47 -0.68 -8.85
C PRO A 60 9.45 -1.43 -7.94
N GLY A 61 8.99 -2.35 -7.09
CA GLY A 61 9.79 -3.19 -6.22
C GLY A 61 9.03 -4.43 -5.78
N VAL A 62 9.70 -5.30 -5.02
CA VAL A 62 9.11 -6.53 -4.48
C VAL A 62 8.42 -6.21 -3.15
N LEU A 63 7.21 -6.74 -2.96
CA LEU A 63 6.54 -6.76 -1.65
C LEU A 63 6.94 -8.04 -0.92
N ASP A 64 7.41 -7.91 0.32
CA ASP A 64 7.72 -9.05 1.17
C ASP A 64 6.45 -9.72 1.70
N GLY A 65 6.53 -11.03 1.95
CA GLY A 65 5.44 -11.83 2.49
C GLY A 65 4.52 -12.45 1.43
N ASP A 66 3.45 -13.08 1.89
CA ASP A 66 2.53 -13.91 1.09
C ASP A 66 1.10 -13.35 1.00
N VAL A 67 0.82 -12.24 1.68
CA VAL A 67 -0.52 -11.62 1.76
C VAL A 67 -1.11 -11.31 0.38
N TRP A 68 -0.26 -10.92 -0.58
CA TRP A 68 -0.64 -10.59 -1.96
C TRP A 68 -0.09 -11.59 -2.99
N ALA A 69 0.24 -12.81 -2.53
CA ALA A 69 0.62 -13.90 -3.40
C ALA A 69 -0.63 -14.54 -4.05
N PRO A 70 -0.48 -15.23 -5.20
CA PRO A 70 -1.56 -16.02 -5.76
C PRO A 70 -2.10 -16.99 -4.71
N ARG A 71 -3.43 -17.05 -4.57
CA ARG A 71 -4.09 -17.93 -3.59
C ARG A 71 -3.71 -19.38 -3.88
N ARG A 72 -2.78 -19.93 -3.11
CA ARG A 72 -2.48 -21.37 -3.11
C ARG A 72 -3.57 -22.07 -2.30
N ILE A 73 -4.43 -22.81 -2.98
CA ILE A 73 -5.27 -23.80 -2.30
C ILE A 73 -4.33 -24.97 -1.94
N PRO A 74 -4.09 -25.27 -0.65
CA PRO A 74 -3.29 -26.44 -0.30
C PRO A 74 -3.99 -27.70 -0.83
N ALA A 75 -3.25 -28.53 -1.57
CA ALA A 75 -3.74 -29.79 -2.10
C ALA A 75 -3.94 -30.76 -0.92
N ARG A 76 -5.20 -30.87 -0.44
CA ARG A 76 -5.65 -31.57 0.78
C ARG A 76 -5.10 -30.99 2.09
N VAL A 77 -6.03 -30.56 2.95
CA VAL A 77 -5.80 -30.54 4.39
C VAL A 77 -5.60 -32.00 4.83
N PRO A 78 -4.48 -32.38 5.48
CA PRO A 78 -4.28 -33.73 5.98
C PRO A 78 -5.36 -34.07 7.00
N GLU A 79 -6.07 -35.19 6.80
CA GLU A 79 -7.17 -35.70 7.63
C GLU A 79 -6.78 -35.93 9.11
N ARG A 80 -5.49 -35.80 9.44
CA ARG A 80 -4.92 -35.97 10.79
C ARG A 80 -5.24 -34.84 11.77
N GLU A 81 -5.75 -33.70 11.31
CA GLU A 81 -6.15 -32.57 12.17
C GLU A 81 -7.64 -32.62 12.59
N LEU A 82 -8.42 -33.62 12.11
CA LEU A 82 -9.84 -33.75 12.40
C LEU A 82 -10.17 -34.60 13.64
N HIS A 83 -9.17 -35.11 14.39
CA HIS A 83 -9.43 -35.89 15.60
C HIS A 83 -9.67 -34.98 16.81
N PRO A 84 -10.89 -34.92 17.38
CA PRO A 84 -11.15 -34.22 18.61
C PRO A 84 -10.57 -35.01 19.78
N ILE A 85 -10.02 -34.29 20.75
CA ILE A 85 -9.70 -34.80 22.10
C ILE A 85 -10.98 -34.78 22.93
#